data_AF-A0A1B6IA71-F1
#
_entry.id   AF-A0A1B6IA71-F1
#
_cell.length_a   1.000
_cell.length_b   1.000
_cell.length_c   1.000
_cell.angle_alpha   90.00
_cell.angle_beta   90.00
_cell.angle_gamma   90.00
#
_symmetry.space_group_name_H-M   'P 1'
#
loop_
_entity.id
_entity.type
_entity.pdbx_description
1 polymer ?
#
loop_
_entity_poly.entity_id
_entity_poly.type
_entity_poly.pdbx_seq_one_letter_code
_entity_poly.pdbx_strand_id
1 'polypeptide(L)'
;LCSTLSLKSFGLENLRHEDFRLSEILLDRGVSERVLQRDEKPWDIVKSLGKDSIRQMELMRFYLQLKQDPHGPNLALFVGNLPPNLSQRNYENLLTEFLGRENKFSSIGPIYYEYGSMVITYEDSNKAVRALYTLRESCYEDKHLLVMLLPNIEPSMVPPGVQPLLVFVNVKSGGCQGLELISSFRKLLNPYQVFDLDNGGPLPGLYVFRHIKDYKILVCGGDGT
;
A
#
# COMPACT_ATOMS: atom_id res chain seq x y z
N LEU A 1 25.77 -8.50 -4.52
CA LEU A 1 24.58 -8.27 -5.39
C LEU A 1 24.38 -6.79 -5.74
N CYS A 2 24.74 -5.85 -4.87
CA CYS A 2 24.71 -4.41 -5.20
C CYS A 2 26.15 -3.89 -5.40
N SER A 3 26.69 -4.00 -6.62
CA SER A 3 27.97 -3.37 -6.98
C SER A 3 27.69 -2.14 -7.84
N THR A 4 28.65 -1.22 -7.93
CA THR A 4 28.53 -0.02 -8.78
C THR A 4 28.25 -0.39 -10.24
N LEU A 5 28.75 -1.53 -10.71
CA LEU A 5 28.48 -2.06 -12.06
C LEU A 5 27.03 -2.51 -12.22
N SER A 6 26.41 -3.14 -11.22
CA SER A 6 25.01 -3.54 -11.33
C SER A 6 24.07 -2.33 -11.30
N LEU A 7 24.35 -1.30 -10.49
CA LEU A 7 23.55 -0.06 -10.50
C LEU A 7 23.55 0.64 -11.85
N LYS A 8 24.69 0.59 -12.57
CA LYS A 8 24.80 1.14 -13.92
C LYS A 8 23.85 0.45 -14.91
N SER A 9 23.75 -0.88 -14.85
CA SER A 9 22.82 -1.65 -15.68
C SER A 9 21.34 -1.32 -15.44
N PHE A 10 21.00 -0.73 -14.29
CA PHE A 10 19.65 -0.29 -13.94
C PHE A 10 19.43 1.23 -14.14
N GLY A 11 20.39 1.95 -14.72
CA GLY A 11 20.29 3.40 -14.92
C GLY A 11 20.37 4.22 -13.63
N LEU A 12 20.90 3.64 -12.54
CA LEU A 12 21.02 4.26 -11.22
C LEU A 12 22.44 4.81 -10.99
N GLU A 13 23.05 5.37 -12.03
CA GLU A 13 24.48 5.72 -12.06
C GLU A 13 24.88 6.79 -11.03
N ASN A 14 23.92 7.58 -10.55
CA ASN A 14 24.13 8.67 -9.60
C ASN A 14 24.01 8.25 -8.13
N LEU A 15 23.70 6.98 -7.85
CA LEU A 15 23.44 6.48 -6.49
C LEU A 15 24.53 5.48 -6.07
N ARG A 16 24.85 5.43 -4.78
CA ARG A 16 25.87 4.50 -4.27
C ARG A 16 25.20 3.21 -3.82
N HIS A 17 25.88 2.09 -4.00
CA HIS A 17 25.39 0.78 -3.56
C HIS A 17 25.11 0.70 -2.05
N GLU A 18 25.77 1.54 -1.25
CA GLU A 18 25.55 1.67 0.20
C GLU A 18 24.22 2.32 0.56
N ASP A 19 23.62 3.07 -0.36
CA ASP A 19 22.35 3.75 -0.16
C ASP A 19 21.16 2.78 -0.32
N PHE A 20 21.41 1.54 -0.72
CA PHE A 20 20.39 0.51 -0.92
C PHE A 20 20.43 -0.60 0.12
N ARG A 21 19.26 -1.19 0.37
CA ARG A 21 19.05 -2.46 1.05
C ARG A 21 18.32 -3.43 0.14
N LEU A 22 18.61 -4.71 0.28
CA LEU A 22 17.89 -5.76 -0.41
C LEU A 22 16.91 -6.38 0.58
N SER A 23 15.62 -6.30 0.31
CA SER A 23 14.57 -6.89 1.15
C SER A 23 13.92 -8.07 0.42
N GLU A 24 13.65 -9.16 1.12
CA GLU A 24 12.69 -10.17 0.70
C GLU A 24 11.30 -9.81 1.25
N ILE A 25 10.28 -10.08 0.45
CA ILE A 25 8.88 -9.91 0.81
C ILE A 25 8.13 -11.20 0.47
N LEU A 26 7.42 -11.77 1.44
CA LEU A 26 6.51 -12.89 1.24
C LEU A 26 5.06 -12.38 1.29
N LEU A 27 4.31 -12.64 0.21
CA LEU A 27 2.94 -12.15 0.03
C LEU A 27 1.85 -13.14 0.52
N ASP A 28 2.18 -14.07 1.44
CA ASP A 28 1.25 -15.10 1.91
C ASP A 28 0.54 -14.67 3.21
N ARG A 29 -0.79 -14.58 3.18
CA ARG A 29 -1.67 -14.18 4.31
C ARG A 29 -1.24 -12.87 5.02
N GLY A 30 -0.56 -11.98 4.30
CA GLY A 30 0.01 -10.74 4.81
C GLY A 30 1.20 -10.30 3.96
N VAL A 31 1.91 -9.26 4.42
CA VAL A 31 3.18 -8.83 3.85
C VAL A 31 4.22 -8.92 4.97
N SER A 32 5.10 -9.92 4.92
CA SER A 32 6.27 -9.97 5.79
C SER A 32 7.51 -9.53 5.02
N GLU A 33 8.28 -8.60 5.60
CA GLU A 33 9.52 -8.06 5.02
C GLU A 33 10.72 -8.46 5.89
N ARG A 34 11.80 -8.93 5.25
CA ARG A 34 13.11 -9.14 5.89
C ARG A 34 14.21 -8.50 5.05
N VAL A 35 15.13 -7.80 5.69
CA VAL A 35 16.35 -7.29 5.03
C VAL A 35 17.38 -8.42 4.93
N LEU A 36 17.91 -8.66 3.74
CA LEU A 36 18.95 -9.65 3.49
C LEU A 36 20.32 -9.15 3.94
N GLN A 37 21.12 -10.06 4.48
CA GLN A 37 22.55 -9.87 4.70
C GLN A 37 23.32 -9.88 3.37
N ARG A 38 24.57 -9.39 3.40
CA ARG A 38 25.35 -9.17 2.17
C ARG A 38 25.77 -10.46 1.45
N ASP A 39 25.89 -11.54 2.19
CA ASP A 39 26.28 -12.88 1.74
C ASP A 39 25.09 -13.72 1.27
N GLU A 40 23.87 -13.36 1.69
CA GLU A 40 22.65 -14.01 1.25
C GLU A 40 22.37 -13.72 -0.24
N LYS A 41 22.04 -14.78 -0.98
CA LYS A 41 21.70 -14.70 -2.41
C LYS A 41 20.23 -15.02 -2.62
N PRO A 42 19.44 -14.12 -3.22
CA PRO A 42 18.03 -14.35 -3.53
C PRO A 42 17.76 -15.69 -4.23
N TRP A 43 18.63 -16.06 -5.17
CA TRP A 43 18.49 -17.31 -5.92
C TRP A 43 18.57 -18.57 -5.05
N ASP A 44 19.43 -18.57 -4.03
CA ASP A 44 19.59 -19.70 -3.12
C ASP A 44 18.37 -19.79 -2.19
N ILE A 45 17.82 -18.65 -1.76
CA ILE A 45 16.59 -18.56 -0.97
C ILE A 45 15.39 -19.08 -1.78
N VAL A 46 15.24 -18.65 -3.05
CA VAL A 46 14.18 -19.13 -3.96
C VAL A 46 14.25 -20.64 -4.12
N LYS A 47 15.45 -21.18 -4.38
CA LYS A 47 15.66 -22.62 -4.54
C LYS A 47 15.34 -23.40 -3.27
N SER A 48 15.70 -22.87 -2.10
CA SER A 48 15.39 -23.51 -0.82
C SER A 48 13.88 -23.55 -0.60
N LEU A 49 13.20 -22.41 -0.73
CA LEU A 49 11.75 -22.32 -0.57
C LEU A 49 10.98 -23.19 -1.57
N GLY A 50 11.47 -23.29 -2.81
CA GLY A 50 10.85 -24.14 -3.83
C GLY A 50 10.85 -25.63 -3.47
N LYS A 51 11.77 -26.09 -2.61
CA LYS A 51 11.77 -27.47 -2.10
C LYS A 51 10.68 -27.70 -1.06
N ASP A 52 10.40 -26.68 -0.25
CA ASP A 52 9.45 -26.78 0.86
C ASP A 52 8.02 -26.45 0.42
N SER A 53 7.85 -25.41 -0.40
CA SER A 53 6.55 -24.92 -0.88
C SER A 53 6.68 -24.11 -2.17
N ILE A 54 6.23 -24.69 -3.28
CA ILE A 54 6.13 -24.01 -4.58
C ILE A 54 5.29 -22.74 -4.46
N ARG A 55 4.20 -22.79 -3.69
CA ARG A 55 3.31 -21.63 -3.48
C ARG A 55 4.04 -20.48 -2.80
N GLN A 56 4.82 -20.74 -1.74
CA GLN A 56 5.58 -19.67 -1.08
C GLN A 56 6.68 -19.12 -1.97
N MET A 57 7.35 -20.00 -2.74
CA MET A 57 8.32 -19.59 -3.74
C MET A 57 7.71 -18.63 -4.77
N GLU A 58 6.52 -18.93 -5.29
CA GLU A 58 5.81 -18.06 -6.24
C GLU A 58 5.38 -16.71 -5.65
N LEU A 59 5.12 -16.66 -4.33
CA LEU A 59 4.69 -15.47 -3.61
C LEU A 59 5.86 -14.65 -3.04
N MET A 60 7.09 -15.11 -3.20
CA MET A 60 8.28 -14.40 -2.73
C MET A 60 8.76 -13.37 -3.75
N ARG A 61 9.13 -12.19 -3.26
CA ARG A 61 9.69 -11.08 -4.02
C ARG A 61 10.96 -10.59 -3.38
N PHE A 62 11.85 -10.03 -4.20
CA PHE A 62 13.02 -9.31 -3.72
C PHE A 62 12.98 -7.88 -4.26
N TYR A 63 13.21 -6.92 -3.38
CA TYR A 63 13.22 -5.51 -3.71
C TYR A 63 14.56 -4.92 -3.34
N LEU A 64 15.16 -4.21 -4.29
CA LEU A 64 16.24 -3.28 -3.99
C LEU A 64 15.61 -1.94 -3.64
N GLN A 65 15.72 -1.52 -2.38
CA GLN A 65 15.11 -0.31 -1.84
C GLN A 65 16.18 0.66 -1.38
N LEU A 66 15.91 1.96 -1.45
CA LEU A 66 16.73 2.95 -0.77
C LEU A 66 16.59 2.79 0.75
N LYS A 67 17.69 2.97 1.49
CA LYS A 67 17.70 2.93 2.96
C LYS A 67 16.92 4.09 3.56
N GLN A 68 16.93 5.24 2.91
CA GLN A 68 16.08 6.38 3.23
C GLN A 68 14.90 6.37 2.28
N ASP A 69 13.69 6.50 2.81
CA ASP A 69 12.49 6.51 2.01
C ASP A 69 12.44 7.80 1.15
N PRO A 70 12.48 7.69 -0.19
CA PRO A 70 12.40 8.85 -1.06
C PRO A 70 11.01 9.50 -1.04
N HIS A 71 9.98 8.81 -0.54
CA HIS A 71 8.59 9.29 -0.51
C HIS A 71 8.27 10.19 0.68
N GLY A 72 9.27 10.46 1.54
CA GLY A 72 9.15 11.25 2.76
C GLY A 72 8.67 10.41 3.96
N PRO A 73 8.72 10.96 5.19
CA PRO A 73 8.35 10.23 6.39
C PRO A 73 6.82 10.07 6.57
N ASN A 74 6.03 10.70 5.69
CA ASN A 74 4.60 10.87 5.90
C ASN A 74 3.82 9.62 5.50
N LEU A 75 3.14 9.01 6.45
CA LEU A 75 2.22 7.90 6.22
C LEU A 75 0.77 8.40 6.24
N ALA A 76 0.00 8.00 5.25
CA ALA A 76 -1.43 8.29 5.16
C ALA A 76 -2.26 7.08 5.59
N LEU A 77 -3.29 7.30 6.40
CA LEU A 77 -4.30 6.32 6.76
C LEU A 77 -5.64 6.74 6.16
N PHE A 78 -6.24 5.86 5.37
CA PHE A 78 -7.66 5.95 5.04
C PHE A 78 -8.47 5.40 6.21
N VAL A 79 -9.47 6.16 6.65
CA VAL A 79 -10.43 5.75 7.67
C VAL A 79 -11.83 5.84 7.07
N GLY A 80 -12.51 4.71 6.96
CA GLY A 80 -13.89 4.58 6.47
C GLY A 80 -14.80 3.91 7.47
N ASN A 81 -16.06 3.71 7.07
CA ASN A 81 -17.15 3.29 7.97
C ASN A 81 -17.41 4.28 9.11
N LEU A 82 -17.07 5.56 8.94
CA LEU A 82 -17.46 6.62 9.85
C LEU A 82 -18.89 7.07 9.53
N PRO A 83 -19.57 7.80 10.42
CA PRO A 83 -20.87 8.37 10.12
C PRO A 83 -20.77 9.35 8.94
N PRO A 84 -21.68 9.30 7.96
CA PRO A 84 -21.67 10.25 6.85
C PRO A 84 -22.10 11.65 7.32
N ASN A 85 -21.74 12.65 6.53
CA ASN A 85 -22.20 14.04 6.65
C ASN A 85 -21.86 14.74 7.98
N LEU A 86 -20.82 14.29 8.68
CA LEU A 86 -20.30 15.01 9.84
C LEU A 86 -19.42 16.19 9.40
N SER A 87 -19.38 17.25 10.22
CA SER A 87 -18.41 18.33 10.00
C SER A 87 -16.98 17.83 10.21
N GLN A 88 -15.99 18.49 9.59
CA GLN A 88 -14.57 18.17 9.79
C GLN A 88 -14.19 18.14 11.27
N ARG A 89 -14.69 19.09 12.07
CA ARG A 89 -14.43 19.16 13.52
C ARG A 89 -15.00 17.94 14.25
N ASN A 90 -16.17 17.45 13.84
CA ASN A 90 -16.78 16.27 14.46
C ASN A 90 -16.01 15.00 14.09
N TYR A 91 -15.53 14.86 12.85
CA TYR A 91 -14.64 13.77 12.48
C TYR A 91 -13.32 13.81 13.26
N GLU A 92 -12.70 14.98 13.38
CA GLU A 92 -11.46 15.15 14.15
C GLU A 92 -11.65 14.75 15.62
N ASN A 93 -12.74 15.19 16.24
CA ASN A 93 -13.07 14.83 17.62
C ASN A 93 -13.28 13.31 17.75
N LEU A 94 -14.08 12.71 16.87
CA LEU A 94 -14.37 11.28 16.87
C LEU A 94 -13.09 10.44 16.77
N LEU A 95 -12.20 10.75 15.81
CA LEU A 95 -10.94 10.03 15.67
C LEU A 95 -10.00 10.28 16.85
N THR A 96 -10.00 11.50 17.42
CA THR A 96 -9.19 11.82 18.61
C THR A 96 -9.67 11.04 19.85
N GLU A 97 -10.96 10.76 19.97
CA GLU A 97 -11.51 9.92 21.04
C GLU A 97 -11.01 8.48 20.93
N PHE A 98 -10.97 7.89 19.73
CA PHE A 98 -10.41 6.55 19.51
C PHE A 98 -8.89 6.50 19.73
N LEU A 99 -8.15 7.49 19.22
CA LEU A 99 -6.69 7.50 19.22
C LEU A 99 -6.07 7.94 20.55
N GLY A 100 -6.80 8.75 21.32
CA GLY A 100 -6.24 9.51 22.43
C GLY A 100 -5.34 10.66 21.98
N ARG A 101 -5.08 11.60 22.89
CA ARG A 101 -4.31 12.83 22.60
C ARG A 101 -2.88 12.56 22.14
N GLU A 102 -2.27 11.48 22.62
CA GLU A 102 -0.86 11.14 22.34
C GLU A 102 -0.64 10.63 20.91
N ASN A 103 -1.66 10.01 20.32
CA ASN A 103 -1.62 9.44 18.96
C ASN A 103 -2.40 10.28 17.95
N LYS A 104 -2.67 11.56 18.25
CA LYS A 104 -3.31 12.48 17.31
C LYS A 104 -2.45 12.59 16.02
N PHE A 105 -3.13 12.51 14.88
CA PHE A 105 -2.52 12.66 13.55
C PHE A 105 -1.96 14.08 13.33
N SER A 106 -1.00 14.20 12.41
CA SER A 106 -0.34 15.47 12.08
C SER A 106 -1.25 16.40 11.27
N SER A 107 -2.03 15.85 10.33
CA SER A 107 -2.98 16.64 9.55
C SER A 107 -4.12 15.79 8.96
N ILE A 108 -5.17 16.50 8.53
CA ILE A 108 -6.36 15.94 7.89
C ILE A 108 -6.24 16.17 6.38
N GLY A 109 -6.37 15.09 5.62
CA GLY A 109 -6.46 15.10 4.16
C GLY A 109 -7.92 15.25 3.68
N PRO A 110 -8.24 14.73 2.48
CA PRO A 110 -9.60 14.76 1.97
C PRO A 110 -10.61 14.08 2.89
N ILE A 111 -11.80 14.67 2.98
CA ILE A 111 -12.96 14.10 3.66
C ILE A 111 -14.03 13.84 2.60
N TYR A 112 -14.50 12.60 2.55
CA TYR A 112 -15.57 12.15 1.67
C TYR A 112 -16.85 12.07 2.49
N TYR A 113 -17.47 13.23 2.71
CA TYR A 113 -18.60 13.41 3.64
C TYR A 113 -19.74 12.42 3.41
N GLU A 114 -20.17 12.26 2.16
CA GLU A 114 -21.28 11.38 1.78
C GLU A 114 -20.97 9.90 2.06
N TYR A 115 -19.69 9.54 2.05
CA TYR A 115 -19.22 8.16 2.20
C TYR A 115 -18.75 7.85 3.62
N GLY A 116 -18.77 8.82 4.54
CA GLY A 116 -18.31 8.59 5.90
C GLY A 116 -16.85 8.13 5.95
N SER A 117 -15.98 8.78 5.18
CA SER A 117 -14.55 8.43 5.17
C SER A 117 -13.66 9.66 5.05
N MET A 118 -12.43 9.52 5.51
CA MET A 118 -11.43 10.57 5.44
C MET A 118 -10.02 9.99 5.38
N VAL A 119 -9.06 10.83 5.03
CA VAL A 119 -7.64 10.49 5.12
C VAL A 119 -6.98 11.34 6.21
N ILE A 120 -6.16 10.70 7.04
CA ILE A 120 -5.31 11.37 8.03
C ILE A 120 -3.85 11.04 7.74
N THR A 121 -2.93 11.95 8.06
CA THR A 121 -1.49 11.72 7.83
C THR A 121 -0.66 11.90 9.10
N TYR A 122 0.40 11.11 9.20
CA TYR A 122 1.37 11.10 10.28
C TYR A 122 2.77 11.36 9.73
N GLU A 123 3.52 12.24 10.36
CA GLU A 123 4.96 12.46 10.07
C GLU A 123 5.85 11.41 10.77
N ASP A 124 5.32 10.70 11.77
CA ASP A 124 6.02 9.66 12.51
C ASP A 124 5.41 8.29 12.17
N SER A 125 6.23 7.40 11.61
CA SER A 125 5.78 6.08 11.17
C SER A 125 5.35 5.17 12.30
N ASN A 126 5.98 5.25 13.48
CA ASN A 126 5.62 4.47 14.65
C ASN A 126 4.27 4.92 15.23
N LYS A 127 3.99 6.23 15.22
CA LYS A 127 2.66 6.76 15.57
C LYS A 127 1.60 6.30 14.58
N ALA A 128 1.91 6.35 13.28
CA ALA A 128 0.98 5.89 12.24
C ALA A 128 0.62 4.41 12.39
N VAL A 129 1.61 3.55 12.65
CA VAL A 129 1.39 2.11 12.84
C VAL A 129 0.57 1.83 14.11
N ARG A 130 0.85 2.52 15.22
CA ARG A 130 0.02 2.42 16.43
C ARG A 130 -1.42 2.86 16.16
N ALA A 131 -1.60 4.02 15.53
CA ALA A 131 -2.91 4.53 15.15
C ALA A 131 -3.68 3.57 14.23
N LEU A 132 -3.00 2.94 13.26
CA LEU A 132 -3.57 1.93 12.38
C LEU A 132 -4.19 0.78 13.19
N TYR A 133 -3.44 0.20 14.13
CA TYR A 133 -3.94 -0.92 14.93
C TYR A 133 -5.08 -0.48 15.87
N THR A 134 -4.93 0.65 16.56
CA THR A 134 -5.98 1.20 17.45
C THR A 134 -7.29 1.44 16.70
N LEU A 135 -7.24 2.08 15.52
CA LEU A 135 -8.44 2.34 14.73
C LEU A 135 -9.04 1.07 14.14
N ARG A 136 -8.24 0.07 13.76
CA ARG A 136 -8.75 -1.23 13.26
C ARG A 136 -9.53 -2.01 14.32
N GLU A 137 -9.10 -1.90 15.57
CA GLU A 137 -9.79 -2.53 16.70
C GLU A 137 -11.00 -1.73 17.18
N SER A 138 -11.15 -0.49 16.73
CA SER A 138 -12.24 0.40 17.12
C SER A 138 -13.53 0.09 16.35
N CYS A 139 -14.66 0.29 17.03
CA CYS A 139 -15.99 0.16 16.48
C CYS A 139 -16.78 1.46 16.66
N TYR A 140 -17.67 1.72 15.71
CA TYR A 140 -18.70 2.75 15.82
C TYR A 140 -20.05 2.13 15.44
N GLU A 141 -21.06 2.24 16.30
CA GLU A 141 -22.40 1.62 16.09
C GLU A 141 -22.29 0.15 15.65
N ASP A 142 -21.52 -0.65 16.40
CA ASP A 142 -21.26 -2.08 16.16
C ASP A 142 -20.58 -2.43 14.83
N LYS A 143 -20.08 -1.42 14.08
CA LYS A 143 -19.29 -1.62 12.87
C LYS A 143 -17.84 -1.28 13.12
N HIS A 144 -16.94 -2.19 12.77
CA HIS A 144 -15.52 -1.90 12.76
C HIS A 144 -15.19 -0.79 11.75
N LEU A 145 -14.29 0.10 12.16
CA LEU A 145 -13.75 1.10 11.25
C LEU A 145 -12.94 0.39 10.16
N LEU A 146 -13.09 0.86 8.93
CA LEU A 146 -12.25 0.42 7.84
C LEU A 146 -10.98 1.25 7.83
N VAL A 147 -9.82 0.62 8.03
CA VAL A 147 -8.54 1.36 8.09
C VAL A 147 -7.48 0.75 7.17
N MET A 148 -6.96 1.58 6.26
CA MET A 148 -5.93 1.19 5.29
C MET A 148 -4.75 2.14 5.33
N LEU A 149 -3.54 1.58 5.34
CA LEU A 149 -2.33 2.33 5.07
C LEU A 149 -2.27 2.64 3.57
N LEU A 150 -2.16 3.91 3.21
CA LEU A 150 -2.07 4.36 1.83
C LEU A 150 -0.62 4.72 1.50
N PRO A 151 -0.01 4.12 0.46
CA PRO A 151 1.32 4.50 0.01
C PRO A 151 1.28 5.90 -0.62
N ASN A 152 2.39 6.61 -0.52
CA ASN A 152 2.59 7.85 -1.25
C ASN A 152 3.37 7.55 -2.54
N ILE A 153 2.82 7.96 -3.69
CA ILE A 153 3.54 7.87 -4.96
C ILE A 153 4.15 9.24 -5.25
N GLU A 154 5.47 9.29 -5.31
CA GLU A 154 6.22 10.49 -5.67
C GLU A 154 6.24 10.63 -7.21
N PRO A 155 5.60 11.65 -7.80
CA PRO A 155 5.45 11.74 -9.26
C PRO A 155 6.78 11.80 -10.00
N SER A 156 7.82 12.39 -9.38
CA SER A 156 9.17 12.46 -9.95
C SER A 156 9.84 11.09 -10.11
N MET A 157 9.31 10.05 -9.44
CA MET A 157 9.79 8.67 -9.56
C MET A 157 9.12 7.88 -10.69
N VAL A 158 8.10 8.43 -11.35
CA VAL A 158 7.50 7.79 -12.54
C VAL A 158 8.38 8.09 -13.75
N PRO A 159 8.92 7.07 -14.44
CA PRO A 159 9.81 7.30 -15.58
C PRO A 159 9.09 8.05 -16.72
N PRO A 160 9.79 8.91 -17.48
CA PRO A 160 9.22 9.60 -18.63
C PRO A 160 8.61 8.62 -19.64
N GLY A 161 7.39 8.92 -20.12
CA GLY A 161 6.68 8.10 -21.09
C GLY A 161 5.98 6.85 -20.52
N VAL A 162 6.09 6.59 -19.22
CA VAL A 162 5.34 5.52 -18.54
C VAL A 162 4.00 6.06 -18.05
N GLN A 163 2.93 5.31 -18.30
CA GLN A 163 1.60 5.57 -17.73
C GLN A 163 1.27 4.44 -16.74
N PRO A 164 1.36 4.70 -15.43
CA PRO A 164 1.01 3.72 -14.41
C PRO A 164 -0.42 3.19 -14.61
N LEU A 165 -0.66 1.93 -14.23
CA LEU A 165 -1.98 1.30 -14.27
C LEU A 165 -2.53 1.20 -12.85
N LEU A 166 -3.70 1.76 -12.60
CA LEU A 166 -4.50 1.56 -11.39
C LEU A 166 -5.57 0.51 -11.68
N VAL A 167 -5.57 -0.59 -10.94
CA VAL A 167 -6.51 -1.69 -11.12
C VAL A 167 -7.49 -1.72 -9.95
N PHE A 168 -8.78 -1.69 -10.27
CA PHE A 168 -9.87 -1.94 -9.36
C PHE A 168 -10.48 -3.30 -9.65
N VAL A 169 -10.70 -4.11 -8.63
CA VAL A 169 -11.37 -5.41 -8.77
C VAL A 169 -12.60 -5.43 -7.88
N ASN A 170 -13.76 -5.71 -8.48
CA ASN A 170 -14.97 -6.01 -7.72
C ASN A 170 -15.02 -7.50 -7.42
N VAL A 171 -14.77 -7.88 -6.16
CA VAL A 171 -14.65 -9.30 -5.78
C VAL A 171 -15.98 -10.05 -5.81
N LYS A 172 -17.09 -9.34 -5.62
CA LYS A 172 -18.45 -9.90 -5.61
C LYS A 172 -19.08 -10.06 -6.99
N SER A 173 -18.51 -9.48 -8.05
CA SER A 173 -19.07 -9.60 -9.40
C SER A 173 -18.70 -10.92 -10.09
N GLY A 174 -19.61 -11.43 -10.91
CA GLY A 174 -19.41 -12.60 -11.77
C GLY A 174 -19.30 -13.94 -11.03
N GLY A 175 -18.47 -14.85 -11.56
CA GLY A 175 -18.28 -16.21 -11.05
C GLY A 175 -17.41 -16.33 -9.79
N CYS A 176 -17.37 -15.30 -8.94
CA CYS A 176 -16.54 -15.24 -7.72
C CYS A 176 -15.02 -15.39 -7.96
N GLN A 177 -14.52 -15.04 -9.15
CA GLN A 177 -13.09 -15.11 -9.51
C GLN A 177 -12.29 -13.87 -9.09
N GLY A 178 -12.89 -12.90 -8.41
CA GLY A 178 -12.23 -11.63 -8.08
C GLY A 178 -10.98 -11.79 -7.20
N LEU A 179 -10.96 -12.75 -6.28
CA LEU A 179 -9.77 -13.02 -5.45
C LEU A 179 -8.60 -13.56 -6.30
N GLU A 180 -8.90 -14.39 -7.30
CA GLU A 180 -7.90 -14.91 -8.24
C GLU A 180 -7.38 -13.80 -9.16
N LEU A 181 -8.26 -12.88 -9.60
CA LEU A 181 -7.87 -11.70 -10.36
C LEU A 181 -6.97 -10.77 -9.55
N ILE A 182 -7.33 -10.46 -8.30
CA ILE A 182 -6.47 -9.67 -7.40
C ILE A 182 -5.11 -10.34 -7.24
N SER A 183 -5.09 -11.65 -6.96
CA SER A 183 -3.83 -12.40 -6.84
C SER A 183 -2.99 -12.31 -8.12
N SER A 184 -3.61 -12.49 -9.28
CA SER A 184 -2.95 -12.45 -10.58
C SER A 184 -2.40 -11.06 -10.89
N PHE A 185 -3.19 -10.00 -10.69
CA PHE A 185 -2.70 -8.63 -10.89
C PHE A 185 -1.59 -8.27 -9.91
N ARG A 186 -1.68 -8.67 -8.64
CA ARG A 186 -0.59 -8.46 -7.65
C ARG A 186 0.66 -9.28 -7.96
N LYS A 187 0.56 -10.34 -8.79
CA LYS A 187 1.72 -11.06 -9.33
C LYS A 187 2.39 -10.31 -10.50
N LEU A 188 1.63 -9.52 -11.26
CA LEU A 188 2.09 -8.83 -12.47
C LEU A 188 2.45 -7.36 -12.24
N LEU A 189 1.81 -6.72 -11.28
CA LEU A 189 1.91 -5.30 -10.97
C LEU A 189 2.37 -5.10 -9.53
N ASN A 190 2.76 -3.87 -9.18
CA ASN A 190 2.99 -3.55 -7.78
C ASN A 190 1.67 -3.73 -7.00
N PRO A 191 1.66 -4.47 -5.86
CA PRO A 191 0.43 -4.71 -5.11
C PRO A 191 -0.36 -3.46 -4.72
N TYR A 192 0.33 -2.33 -4.55
CA TYR A 192 -0.26 -1.02 -4.26
C TYR A 192 -0.96 -0.36 -5.45
N GLN A 193 -0.94 -1.00 -6.63
CA GLN A 193 -1.71 -0.61 -7.80
C GLN A 193 -3.04 -1.36 -7.90
N VAL A 194 -3.28 -2.37 -7.05
CA VAL A 194 -4.41 -3.30 -7.16
C VAL A 194 -5.30 -3.19 -5.93
N PHE A 195 -6.47 -2.56 -6.13
CA PHE A 195 -7.44 -2.27 -5.08
C PHE A 195 -8.67 -3.14 -5.21
N ASP A 196 -9.13 -3.60 -4.07
CA ASP A 196 -10.39 -4.30 -3.90
C ASP A 196 -11.50 -3.27 -3.65
N LEU A 197 -12.51 -3.23 -4.53
CA LEU A 197 -13.63 -2.29 -4.41
C LEU A 197 -14.56 -2.60 -3.23
N ASP A 198 -14.61 -3.85 -2.75
CA ASP A 198 -15.34 -4.18 -1.52
C ASP A 198 -14.66 -3.60 -0.28
N ASN A 199 -13.36 -3.30 -0.37
CA ASN A 199 -12.56 -2.81 0.74
C ASN A 199 -12.34 -1.29 0.66
N GLY A 200 -13.41 -0.52 0.85
CA GLY A 200 -13.38 0.95 0.88
C GLY A 200 -13.60 1.64 -0.46
N GLY A 201 -14.05 0.88 -1.47
CA GLY A 201 -14.39 1.43 -2.77
C GLY A 201 -13.19 1.97 -3.54
N PRO A 202 -13.41 2.90 -4.50
CA PRO A 202 -12.33 3.41 -5.35
C PRO A 202 -11.50 4.53 -4.69
N LEU A 203 -12.01 5.16 -3.63
CA LEU A 203 -11.42 6.36 -3.01
C LEU A 203 -9.96 6.16 -2.54
N PRO A 204 -9.58 5.02 -1.91
CA PRO A 204 -8.20 4.76 -1.52
C PRO A 204 -7.24 4.77 -2.72
N GLY A 205 -7.61 4.09 -3.81
CA GLY A 205 -6.77 4.01 -5.02
C GLY A 205 -6.63 5.34 -5.72
N LEU A 206 -7.74 6.09 -5.83
CA LEU A 206 -7.74 7.44 -6.39
C LEU A 206 -6.90 8.41 -5.55
N TYR A 207 -6.94 8.29 -4.22
CA TYR A 207 -6.09 9.09 -3.34
C TYR A 207 -4.60 8.80 -3.56
N VAL A 208 -4.23 7.53 -3.70
CA VAL A 208 -2.84 7.10 -3.92
C VAL A 208 -2.28 7.67 -5.23
N PHE A 209 -3.10 7.72 -6.29
CA PHE A 209 -2.70 8.21 -7.61
C PHE A 209 -2.95 9.71 -7.83
N ARG A 210 -3.45 10.45 -6.83
CA ARG A 210 -3.95 11.84 -6.99
C ARG A 210 -2.94 12.84 -7.57
N HIS A 211 -1.64 12.60 -7.38
CA HIS A 211 -0.57 13.47 -7.86
C HIS A 211 0.07 12.99 -9.18
N ILE A 212 -0.37 11.84 -9.69
CA ILE A 212 0.10 11.29 -10.96
C ILE A 212 -0.71 11.93 -12.08
N LYS A 213 -0.02 12.68 -12.95
CA LYS A 213 -0.65 13.46 -14.02
C LYS A 213 -1.38 12.56 -15.03
N ASP A 214 -0.71 11.51 -15.51
CA ASP A 214 -1.18 10.65 -16.59
C ASP A 214 -1.08 9.18 -16.15
N TYR A 215 -2.22 8.53 -15.92
CA TYR A 215 -2.31 7.10 -15.58
C TYR A 215 -3.57 6.48 -16.18
N LYS A 216 -3.59 5.15 -16.27
CA LYS A 216 -4.72 4.38 -16.78
C LYS A 216 -5.45 3.72 -15.63
N ILE A 217 -6.76 3.57 -15.77
CA ILE A 217 -7.58 2.82 -14.81
C ILE A 217 -8.14 1.59 -15.53
N LEU A 218 -7.97 0.43 -14.93
CA LEU A 218 -8.63 -0.81 -15.32
C LEU A 218 -9.59 -1.21 -14.20
N VAL A 219 -10.86 -1.39 -14.55
CA VAL A 219 -11.88 -1.91 -13.63
C VAL A 219 -12.22 -3.33 -14.07
N CYS A 220 -12.08 -4.27 -13.16
CA CYS A 220 -12.41 -5.68 -13.37
C CYS A 220 -13.71 -6.00 -12.65
N GLY A 221 -14.76 -6.24 -13.45
CA GLY A 221 -16.09 -6.68 -13.04
C GLY A 221 -16.60 -7.75 -14.00
N GLY A 222 -17.54 -8.57 -13.54
CA GLY A 222 -17.91 -9.83 -14.19
C GLY A 222 -19.39 -9.99 -14.46
N ASP A 223 -20.10 -8.96 -14.93
CA ASP A 223 -21.50 -9.08 -15.39
C ASP A 223 -22.01 -7.87 -16.22
N GLY A 224 -21.11 -7.01 -16.70
CA GLY A 224 -21.49 -5.80 -17.45
C GLY A 224 -21.46 -4.50 -16.64
N THR A 225 -20.81 -4.53 -15.47
CA THR A 225 -20.37 -3.35 -14.72
C THR A 225 -18.89 -3.07 -15.00
#